data_AF-A0A376ADU0-F1
#
_entry.id   AF-A0A376ADU0-F1
#
_cell.length_a   1.000
_cell.length_b   1.000
_cell.length_c   1.000
_cell.angle_alpha   90.00
_cell.angle_beta   90.00
_cell.angle_gamma   90.00
#
_symmetry.space_group_name_H-M   'P 1'
#
loop_
_entity.id
_entity.type
_entity.pdbx_description
1 polymer ?
#
loop_
_entity_poly.entity_id
_entity_poly.type
_entity_poly.pdbx_seq_one_letter_code
_entity_poly.pdbx_strand_id
1 'polypeptide(L)'
;MILDAAGLALRNLFAPETRSVFWKVIGLTLLVLAGLWFALRETFVAFAMPWVDALMPGTPEWAGWLTFIFGIFASIGLALALALLLSSVTAIIAGLFLDDVAEVIEKRDYPGDRPGTAMPIGAAMLSSLKFFGIVLVGNFIALLLLLVPGVNIVAFFLVNGYLLGREFFEFAAMRFRSPDEARLFRSRHSGTVFAAGLVIAAFLAIPFLNLLTPLFAAGLMVHLHKMLSVRTPLAV
;
A
#
# COMPACT_ATOMS: atom_id res chain seq x y z
N MET A 1 1.48 16.56 16.31
CA MET A 1 0.34 15.83 15.72
C MET A 1 0.78 14.62 14.90
N ILE A 2 1.42 14.80 13.74
CA ILE A 2 1.82 13.67 12.89
C ILE A 2 2.80 12.74 13.63
N LEU A 3 3.81 13.31 14.28
CA LEU A 3 4.78 12.52 15.07
C LEU A 3 4.13 11.82 16.27
N ASP A 4 3.16 12.46 16.94
CA ASP A 4 2.42 11.85 18.04
C ASP A 4 1.57 10.68 17.55
N ALA A 5 0.85 10.87 16.43
CA ALA A 5 0.06 9.84 15.78
C ALA A 5 0.95 8.68 15.28
N ALA A 6 2.15 8.98 14.77
CA ALA A 6 3.13 7.97 14.38
C ALA A 6 3.67 7.19 15.59
N GLY A 7 3.94 7.87 16.70
CA GLY A 7 4.36 7.25 17.96
C GLY A 7 3.27 6.33 18.54
N LEU A 8 2.00 6.74 18.48
CA LEU A 8 0.86 5.91 18.86
C LEU A 8 0.73 4.69 17.93
N ALA A 9 0.79 4.90 16.62
CA ALA A 9 0.73 3.81 15.64
C ALA A 9 1.86 2.79 15.82
N LEU A 10 3.08 3.24 16.12
CA LEU A 10 4.21 2.36 16.45
C LEU A 10 3.94 1.52 17.70
N ARG A 11 3.40 2.14 18.77
CA ARG A 11 3.01 1.40 19.98
C ARG A 11 1.90 0.38 19.69
N ASN A 12 1.00 0.69 18.76
CA ASN A 12 -0.07 -0.21 18.35
C ASN A 12 0.46 -1.47 17.67
N LEU A 13 1.60 -1.42 16.97
CA LEU A 13 2.20 -2.60 16.35
C LEU A 13 2.57 -3.69 17.37
N PHE A 14 2.97 -3.30 18.58
CA PHE A 14 3.44 -4.21 19.62
C PHE A 14 2.38 -4.60 20.65
N ALA A 15 1.19 -4.03 20.54
CA ALA A 15 0.11 -4.25 21.49
C ALA A 15 -0.48 -5.67 21.36
N PRO A 16 -0.90 -6.30 22.46
CA PRO A 16 -1.48 -7.64 22.41
C PRO A 16 -2.80 -7.70 21.61
N GLU A 17 -3.59 -6.63 21.62
CA GLU A 17 -4.90 -6.55 20.97
C GLU A 17 -4.79 -6.54 19.43
N THR A 18 -3.71 -5.99 18.89
CA THR A 18 -3.47 -5.92 17.44
C THR A 18 -2.83 -7.19 16.87
N ARG A 19 -2.38 -8.13 17.71
CA ARG A 19 -1.74 -9.38 17.26
C ARG A 19 -2.65 -10.25 16.40
N SER A 20 -3.94 -10.29 16.70
CA SER A 20 -4.91 -11.05 15.90
C SER A 20 -5.01 -10.49 14.48
N VAL A 21 -5.08 -9.16 14.36
CA VAL A 21 -5.12 -8.45 13.09
C VAL A 21 -3.81 -8.59 12.34
N PHE A 22 -2.67 -8.50 13.04
CA PHE A 22 -1.35 -8.72 12.49
C PHE A 22 -1.23 -10.08 11.76
N TRP A 23 -1.64 -11.18 12.40
CA TRP A 23 -1.57 -12.51 11.77
C TRP A 23 -2.51 -12.65 10.59
N LYS A 24 -3.71 -12.05 10.65
CA LYS A 24 -4.63 -12.01 9.50
C LYS A 24 -4.02 -11.26 8.32
N VAL A 25 -3.44 -10.08 8.57
CA VAL A 25 -2.79 -9.25 7.55
C VAL A 25 -1.65 -10.03 6.90
N ILE A 26 -0.75 -10.62 7.67
CA ILE A 26 0.36 -11.43 7.13
C ILE A 26 -0.17 -12.63 6.33
N GLY A 27 -1.10 -13.40 6.90
CA GLY A 27 -1.65 -14.59 6.25
C GLY A 27 -2.29 -14.25 4.90
N LEU A 28 -3.10 -13.20 4.84
CA LEU A 28 -3.72 -12.78 3.58
C LEU A 28 -2.71 -12.16 2.62
N THR A 29 -1.73 -11.41 3.12
CA THR A 29 -0.64 -10.86 2.29
C THR A 29 0.07 -11.99 1.56
N LEU A 30 0.47 -13.04 2.28
CA LEU A 30 1.11 -14.22 1.70
C LEU A 30 0.20 -14.94 0.73
N LEU A 31 -1.09 -15.07 1.04
CA LEU A 31 -2.08 -15.70 0.16
C LEU A 31 -2.24 -14.92 -1.16
N VAL A 32 -2.37 -13.60 -1.09
CA VAL A 32 -2.49 -12.73 -2.27
C VAL A 32 -1.21 -12.76 -3.10
N LEU A 33 -0.03 -12.71 -2.46
CA LEU A 33 1.26 -12.82 -3.14
C LEU A 33 1.43 -14.17 -3.82
N ALA A 34 1.05 -15.27 -3.16
CA ALA A 34 1.07 -16.61 -3.76
C ALA A 34 0.12 -16.68 -4.97
N GLY A 35 -1.12 -16.18 -4.82
CA GLY A 35 -2.09 -16.13 -5.91
C GLY A 35 -1.59 -15.31 -7.10
N LEU A 36 -1.00 -14.14 -6.84
CA LEU A 36 -0.42 -13.28 -7.87
C LEU A 36 0.79 -13.93 -8.55
N TRP A 37 1.65 -14.61 -7.79
CA TRP A 37 2.77 -15.37 -8.31
C TRP A 37 2.31 -16.44 -9.30
N PHE A 38 1.32 -17.26 -8.91
CA PHE A 38 0.76 -18.28 -9.80
C PHE A 38 0.11 -17.65 -11.03
N ALA A 39 -0.70 -16.60 -10.86
CA ALA A 39 -1.35 -15.92 -11.97
C ALA A 39 -0.34 -15.35 -12.98
N LEU A 40 0.70 -14.67 -12.51
CA LEU A 40 1.77 -14.13 -13.35
C LEU A 40 2.56 -15.23 -14.03
N ARG A 41 2.93 -16.29 -13.31
CA ARG A 41 3.65 -17.45 -13.86
C ARG A 41 2.85 -18.12 -14.96
N GLU A 42 1.60 -18.48 -14.71
CA GLU A 42 0.76 -19.16 -15.70
C GLU A 42 0.51 -18.27 -16.92
N THR A 43 0.29 -16.96 -16.72
CA THR A 43 0.16 -16.00 -17.82
C THR A 43 1.44 -15.91 -18.64
N PHE A 44 2.61 -15.86 -17.99
CA PHE A 44 3.90 -15.83 -18.68
C PHE A 44 4.14 -17.13 -19.47
N VAL A 45 3.86 -18.30 -18.88
CA VAL A 45 4.00 -19.60 -19.55
C VAL A 45 3.01 -19.73 -20.71
N ALA A 46 1.78 -19.25 -20.58
CA ALA A 46 0.78 -19.36 -21.63
C ALA A 46 1.03 -18.39 -22.80
N PHE A 47 1.46 -17.16 -22.52
CA PHE A 47 1.49 -16.09 -23.52
C PHE A 47 2.89 -15.60 -23.89
N ALA A 48 3.88 -15.69 -23.01
CA ALA A 48 5.23 -15.21 -23.29
C ALA A 48 6.17 -16.35 -23.71
N MET A 49 6.12 -17.51 -23.06
CA MET A 49 6.97 -18.66 -23.42
C MET A 49 6.87 -19.09 -24.89
N PRO A 50 5.68 -19.16 -25.52
CA PRO A 50 5.61 -19.50 -26.94
C PRO A 50 6.36 -18.53 -27.86
N TRP A 51 6.41 -17.24 -27.50
CA TRP A 51 7.18 -16.24 -28.24
C TRP A 51 8.68 -16.37 -27.95
N VAL A 52 9.06 -16.67 -26.71
CA VAL A 52 10.46 -16.92 -26.33
C VAL A 52 11.01 -18.13 -27.10
N ASP A 53 10.25 -19.23 -27.13
CA ASP A 53 10.63 -20.46 -27.85
C ASP A 53 10.71 -20.22 -29.37
N ALA A 54 9.83 -19.37 -29.91
CA ALA A 54 9.85 -19.00 -31.33
C ALA A 54 11.01 -18.04 -31.70
N LEU A 55 11.43 -17.16 -30.79
CA LEU A 55 12.56 -16.25 -30.99
C LEU A 55 13.93 -16.93 -30.78
N MET A 56 13.97 -18.05 -30.04
CA MET A 56 15.20 -18.80 -29.75
C MET A 56 15.10 -20.30 -30.10
N PRO A 57 14.89 -20.68 -31.37
CA PRO A 57 14.90 -22.08 -31.75
C PRO A 57 16.33 -22.63 -31.69
N GLY A 58 16.61 -23.51 -30.72
CA GLY A 58 17.87 -24.28 -30.66
C GLY A 58 19.12 -23.44 -30.45
N THR A 59 19.20 -22.65 -29.36
CA THR A 59 20.40 -21.87 -29.02
C THR A 59 21.66 -22.76 -29.00
N PRO A 60 22.68 -22.49 -29.83
CA PRO A 60 23.94 -23.22 -29.80
C PRO A 60 24.63 -23.10 -28.43
N GLU A 61 25.32 -24.15 -27.95
CA GLU A 61 25.96 -24.16 -26.62
C GLU A 61 26.91 -22.97 -26.39
N TRP A 62 27.58 -22.47 -27.44
CA TRP A 62 28.48 -21.32 -27.38
C TRP A 62 27.75 -19.98 -27.18
N ALA A 63 26.45 -19.90 -27.45
CA ALA A 63 25.61 -18.72 -27.22
C ALA A 63 24.94 -18.72 -25.84
N GLY A 64 25.23 -19.71 -24.98
CA GLY A 64 24.65 -19.80 -23.63
C GLY A 64 24.92 -18.57 -22.74
N TRP A 65 25.96 -17.79 -23.03
CA TRP A 65 26.23 -16.52 -22.35
C TRP A 65 25.19 -15.44 -22.68
N LEU A 66 24.61 -15.43 -23.89
CA LEU A 66 23.50 -14.52 -24.23
C LEU A 66 22.24 -14.90 -23.46
N THR A 67 21.95 -16.21 -23.33
CA THR A 67 20.84 -16.71 -22.50
C THR A 67 21.03 -16.38 -21.03
N PHE A 68 22.26 -16.44 -20.53
CA PHE A 68 22.61 -16.03 -19.16
C PHE A 68 22.41 -14.53 -18.95
N ILE A 69 22.89 -13.69 -19.87
CA ILE A 69 22.71 -12.22 -19.81
C ILE A 69 21.21 -11.86 -19.91
N PHE A 70 20.47 -12.44 -20.85
CA PHE A 70 19.01 -12.27 -20.93
C PHE A 70 18.32 -12.75 -19.67
N GLY A 71 18.75 -13.88 -19.10
CA GLY A 71 18.24 -14.39 -17.82
C GLY A 71 18.47 -13.41 -16.67
N ILE A 72 19.64 -12.76 -16.60
CA ILE A 72 19.93 -11.71 -15.62
C ILE A 72 19.01 -10.52 -15.82
N PHE A 73 18.91 -9.98 -17.04
CA PHE A 73 18.05 -8.81 -17.31
C PHE A 73 16.56 -9.13 -17.11
N ALA A 74 16.11 -10.32 -17.50
CA ALA A 74 14.74 -10.77 -17.24
C ALA A 74 14.48 -10.96 -15.75
N SER A 75 15.45 -11.50 -14.99
CA SER A 75 15.34 -11.67 -13.54
C SER A 75 15.33 -10.33 -12.80
N ILE A 76 16.16 -9.38 -13.22
CA ILE A 76 16.17 -8.01 -12.69
C ILE A 76 14.86 -7.31 -13.06
N GLY A 77 14.41 -7.42 -14.32
CA GLY A 77 13.14 -6.86 -14.77
C GLY A 77 11.95 -7.43 -14.00
N LEU A 78 11.93 -8.74 -13.76
CA LEU A 78 10.92 -9.42 -12.95
C LEU A 78 10.98 -8.99 -11.48
N ALA A 79 12.17 -8.91 -10.90
CA ALA A 79 12.35 -8.45 -9.52
C ALA A 79 11.89 -7.00 -9.34
N LEU A 80 12.19 -6.11 -10.29
CA LEU A 80 11.70 -4.73 -10.33
C LEU A 80 10.17 -4.69 -10.49
N ALA A 81 9.60 -5.48 -11.40
CA ALA A 81 8.16 -5.57 -11.58
C ALA A 81 7.45 -6.04 -10.29
N LEU A 82 7.99 -7.06 -9.62
CA LEU A 82 7.48 -7.55 -8.33
C LEU A 82 7.62 -6.50 -7.22
N ALA A 83 8.75 -5.78 -7.16
CA ALA A 83 8.97 -4.69 -6.21
C ALA A 83 7.96 -3.54 -6.40
N LEU A 84 7.60 -3.22 -7.63
CA LEU A 84 6.59 -2.21 -7.95
C LEU A 84 5.17 -2.69 -7.58
N LEU A 85 4.84 -3.96 -7.89
CA LEU A 85 3.56 -4.57 -7.54
C LEU A 85 3.35 -4.71 -6.03
N LEU A 86 4.42 -4.82 -5.24
CA LEU A 86 4.33 -4.88 -3.78
C LEU A 86 3.59 -3.67 -3.19
N SER A 87 3.83 -2.45 -3.68
CA SER A 87 3.12 -1.25 -3.23
C SER A 87 1.61 -1.33 -3.47
N SER A 88 1.20 -1.84 -4.64
CA SER A 88 -0.19 -2.07 -5.02
C SER A 88 -0.85 -3.15 -4.14
N VAL A 89 -0.11 -4.23 -3.86
CA VAL A 89 -0.56 -5.33 -3.01
C VAL A 89 -0.76 -4.84 -1.57
N THR A 90 0.20 -4.12 -0.99
CA THR A 90 0.12 -3.51 0.35
C THR A 90 -1.14 -2.67 0.51
N ALA A 91 -1.55 -1.95 -0.53
CA ALA A 91 -2.72 -1.11 -0.46
C ALA A 91 -4.06 -1.83 -0.60
N ILE A 92 -4.14 -2.88 -1.42
CA ILE A 92 -5.31 -3.77 -1.45
C ILE A 92 -5.51 -4.38 -0.06
N ILE A 93 -4.43 -4.88 0.54
CA ILE A 93 -4.44 -5.47 1.87
C ILE A 93 -4.86 -4.44 2.92
N ALA A 94 -4.36 -3.21 2.80
CA ALA A 94 -4.78 -2.13 3.68
C ALA A 94 -6.28 -1.86 3.60
N GLY A 95 -6.87 -1.74 2.42
CA GLY A 95 -8.32 -1.53 2.28
C GLY A 95 -9.16 -2.65 2.89
N LEU A 96 -8.66 -3.90 2.88
CA LEU A 96 -9.36 -5.05 3.46
C LEU A 96 -9.25 -5.15 4.98
N PHE A 97 -8.18 -4.64 5.60
CA PHE A 97 -7.93 -4.80 7.05
C PHE A 97 -7.98 -3.50 7.83
N LEU A 98 -8.10 -2.36 7.17
CA LEU A 98 -8.12 -1.07 7.85
C LEU A 98 -9.27 -0.97 8.85
N ASP A 99 -10.41 -1.58 8.56
CA ASP A 99 -11.53 -1.61 9.50
C ASP A 99 -11.23 -2.43 10.75
N ASP A 100 -10.61 -3.61 10.61
CA ASP A 100 -10.17 -4.45 11.73
C ASP A 100 -9.14 -3.70 12.61
N VAL A 101 -8.18 -3.03 11.97
CA VAL A 101 -7.15 -2.23 12.68
C VAL A 101 -7.79 -1.05 13.39
N ALA A 102 -8.63 -0.30 12.69
CA ALA A 102 -9.28 0.88 13.23
C ALA A 102 -10.20 0.53 14.39
N GLU A 103 -10.94 -0.58 14.32
CA GLU A 103 -11.79 -1.03 15.41
C GLU A 103 -10.99 -1.36 16.68
N VAL A 104 -9.85 -2.06 16.54
CA VAL A 104 -8.97 -2.35 17.68
C VAL A 104 -8.42 -1.06 18.30
N ILE A 105 -7.98 -0.12 17.47
CA ILE A 105 -7.45 1.17 17.92
C ILE A 105 -8.53 2.02 18.58
N GLU A 106 -9.73 2.08 18.00
CA GLU A 106 -10.87 2.80 18.56
C GLU A 106 -11.25 2.26 19.94
N LYS A 107 -11.35 0.93 20.10
CA LYS A 107 -11.67 0.31 21.40
C LYS A 107 -10.60 0.57 22.45
N ARG A 108 -9.32 0.57 22.06
CA ARG A 108 -8.19 0.67 23.00
C ARG A 108 -7.85 2.12 23.35
N ASP A 109 -7.70 2.96 22.35
CA ASP A 109 -7.16 4.31 22.49
C ASP A 109 -8.26 5.39 22.58
N TYR A 110 -9.48 5.07 22.12
CA TYR A 110 -10.62 6.00 22.14
C TYR A 110 -11.92 5.36 22.67
N PRO A 111 -11.91 4.75 23.87
CA PRO A 111 -13.07 4.02 24.39
C PRO A 111 -14.31 4.90 24.63
N GLY A 112 -14.14 6.21 24.75
CA GLY A 112 -15.23 7.19 24.94
C GLY A 112 -15.82 7.75 23.64
N ASP A 113 -15.23 7.46 22.48
CA ASP A 113 -15.71 7.95 21.20
C ASP A 113 -16.82 7.05 20.64
N ARG A 114 -17.68 7.60 19.78
CA ARG A 114 -18.59 6.78 18.98
C ARG A 114 -17.77 5.79 18.13
N PRO A 115 -18.09 4.49 18.12
CA PRO A 115 -17.44 3.52 17.24
C PRO A 115 -17.62 3.92 15.77
N GLY A 116 -16.58 3.77 14.96
CA GLY A 116 -16.68 3.96 13.52
C GLY A 116 -17.55 2.85 12.89
N THR A 117 -18.24 3.16 11.80
CA THR A 117 -18.95 2.14 11.02
C THR A 117 -18.01 1.51 10.01
N ALA A 118 -17.92 0.18 10.01
CA ALA A 118 -17.14 -0.56 9.02
C ALA A 118 -17.67 -0.28 7.60
N MET A 119 -16.76 -0.22 6.64
CA MET A 119 -17.10 0.01 5.25
C MET A 119 -17.78 -1.24 4.66
N PRO A 120 -18.83 -1.09 3.84
CA PRO A 120 -19.38 -2.23 3.10
C PRO A 120 -18.30 -2.87 2.22
N ILE A 121 -18.16 -4.20 2.27
CA ILE A 121 -17.11 -4.96 1.56
C ILE A 121 -17.07 -4.60 0.06
N GLY A 122 -18.22 -4.43 -0.58
CA GLY A 122 -18.29 -4.04 -2.00
C GLY A 122 -17.71 -2.65 -2.28
N ALA A 123 -17.93 -1.69 -1.39
CA ALA A 123 -17.36 -0.35 -1.51
C ALA A 123 -15.84 -0.37 -1.24
N ALA A 124 -15.39 -1.15 -0.25
CA ALA A 124 -13.98 -1.37 0.04
C ALA A 124 -13.26 -2.02 -1.17
N MET A 125 -13.83 -3.08 -1.77
CA MET A 125 -13.27 -3.71 -2.97
C MET A 125 -13.18 -2.75 -4.15
N LEU A 126 -14.20 -1.93 -4.40
CA LEU A 126 -14.19 -0.95 -5.49
C LEU A 126 -13.13 0.14 -5.26
N SER A 127 -13.00 0.63 -4.02
CA SER A 127 -11.96 1.61 -3.68
C SER A 127 -10.57 1.01 -3.84
N SER A 128 -10.34 -0.20 -3.31
CA SER A 128 -9.09 -0.94 -3.47
C SER A 128 -8.74 -1.17 -4.94
N LEU A 129 -9.70 -1.49 -5.80
CA LEU A 129 -9.47 -1.71 -7.23
C LEU A 129 -9.13 -0.40 -7.98
N LYS A 130 -9.83 0.70 -7.67
CA LYS A 130 -9.50 2.02 -8.22
C LYS A 130 -8.11 2.47 -7.78
N PHE A 131 -7.78 2.26 -6.51
CA PHE A 131 -6.46 2.55 -5.98
C PHE A 131 -5.39 1.70 -6.65
N PHE A 132 -5.63 0.40 -6.81
CA PHE A 132 -4.75 -0.51 -7.55
C PHE A 132 -4.44 0.03 -8.96
N GLY A 133 -5.47 0.48 -9.70
CA GLY A 133 -5.28 1.07 -11.02
C GLY A 133 -4.40 2.34 -10.99
N ILE A 134 -4.65 3.24 -10.03
CA ILE A 134 -3.86 4.49 -9.87
C ILE A 134 -2.40 4.17 -9.52
N VAL A 135 -2.19 3.23 -8.60
CA VAL A 135 -0.85 2.80 -8.19
C VAL A 135 -0.12 2.09 -9.34
N LEU A 136 -0.82 1.28 -10.12
CA LEU A 136 -0.24 0.62 -11.29
C LEU A 136 0.27 1.64 -12.31
N VAL A 137 -0.53 2.66 -12.62
CA VAL A 137 -0.12 3.77 -13.49
C VAL A 137 1.05 4.56 -12.88
N GLY A 138 0.98 4.88 -11.58
CA GLY A 138 2.04 5.58 -10.88
C GLY A 138 3.37 4.83 -10.90
N ASN A 139 3.35 3.51 -10.67
CA ASN A 139 4.52 2.65 -10.74
C ASN A 139 5.08 2.54 -12.16
N PHE A 140 4.22 2.48 -13.18
CA PHE A 140 4.67 2.48 -14.57
C PHE A 140 5.43 3.78 -14.91
N ILE A 141 4.91 4.94 -14.48
CA ILE A 141 5.60 6.23 -14.64
C ILE A 141 6.91 6.24 -13.84
N ALA A 142 6.92 5.71 -12.61
CA ALA A 142 8.13 5.63 -11.80
C ALA A 142 9.21 4.75 -12.45
N LEU A 143 8.83 3.66 -13.13
CA LEU A 143 9.73 2.79 -13.88
C LEU A 143 10.42 3.54 -15.03
N LEU A 144 9.72 4.45 -15.71
CA LEU A 144 10.31 5.33 -16.74
C LEU A 144 11.30 6.34 -16.13
N LEU A 145 11.05 6.80 -14.91
CA LEU A 145 11.90 7.75 -14.19
C LEU A 145 13.12 7.10 -13.50
N LEU A 146 13.16 5.77 -13.42
CA LEU A 146 14.23 4.99 -12.77
C LEU A 146 15.59 5.19 -13.47
N LEU A 147 15.58 5.60 -14.75
CA LEU A 147 16.77 5.86 -15.55
C LEU A 147 17.53 7.15 -15.15
N VAL A 148 16.95 8.00 -14.30
CA VAL A 148 17.60 9.24 -13.83
C VAL A 148 17.98 9.11 -12.35
N PRO A 149 19.28 9.02 -12.02
CA PRO A 149 19.74 8.94 -10.63
C PRO A 149 19.24 10.11 -9.78
N GLY A 150 18.79 9.84 -8.55
CA GLY A 150 18.26 10.84 -7.61
C GLY A 150 16.78 11.20 -7.82
N VAL A 151 16.30 11.27 -9.07
CA VAL A 151 14.87 11.53 -9.35
C VAL A 151 13.99 10.42 -8.81
N ASN A 152 14.46 9.16 -8.88
CA ASN A 152 13.72 8.01 -8.39
C ASN A 152 13.42 8.09 -6.87
N ILE A 153 14.36 8.57 -6.05
CA ILE A 153 14.14 8.68 -4.60
C ILE A 153 13.08 9.74 -4.31
N VAL A 154 13.21 10.92 -4.93
CA VAL A 154 12.23 12.01 -4.76
C VAL A 154 10.85 11.56 -5.25
N ALA A 155 10.78 10.94 -6.43
CA ALA A 155 9.55 10.42 -6.99
C ALA A 155 8.92 9.35 -6.09
N PHE A 156 9.72 8.41 -5.55
CA PHE A 156 9.26 7.38 -4.62
C PHE A 156 8.56 8.00 -3.42
N PHE A 157 9.19 8.96 -2.74
CA PHE A 157 8.61 9.60 -1.56
C PHE A 157 7.38 10.45 -1.90
N LEU A 158 7.44 11.25 -2.97
CA LEU A 158 6.31 12.11 -3.34
C LEU A 158 5.08 11.31 -3.79
N VAL A 159 5.29 10.31 -4.66
CA VAL A 159 4.21 9.48 -5.20
C VAL A 159 3.62 8.59 -4.12
N ASN A 160 4.44 7.82 -3.40
CA ASN A 160 3.92 6.95 -2.34
C ASN A 160 3.36 7.79 -1.18
N GLY A 161 4.00 8.89 -0.81
CA GLY A 161 3.51 9.78 0.23
C GLY A 161 2.14 10.37 -0.12
N TYR A 162 1.96 10.82 -1.36
CA TYR A 162 0.66 11.32 -1.81
C TYR A 162 -0.41 10.22 -1.86
N LEU A 163 -0.10 9.08 -2.49
CA LEU A 163 -1.06 8.00 -2.70
C LEU A 163 -1.48 7.36 -1.38
N LEU A 164 -0.51 6.96 -0.55
CA LEU A 164 -0.77 6.34 0.75
C LEU A 164 -1.42 7.34 1.71
N GLY A 165 -0.93 8.59 1.72
CA GLY A 165 -1.52 9.66 2.51
C GLY A 165 -3.01 9.84 2.21
N ARG A 166 -3.35 10.02 0.93
CA ARG A 166 -4.72 10.24 0.46
C ARG A 166 -5.63 9.07 0.81
N GLU A 167 -5.23 7.86 0.46
CA GLU A 167 -6.10 6.68 0.53
C GLU A 167 -6.37 6.25 1.98
N PHE A 168 -5.31 6.07 2.79
CA PHE A 168 -5.46 5.63 4.17
C PHE A 168 -6.20 6.67 5.02
N PHE A 169 -6.04 7.96 4.71
CA PHE A 169 -6.80 9.00 5.39
C PHE A 169 -8.28 8.99 5.01
N GLU A 170 -8.61 8.84 3.73
CA GLU A 170 -10.01 8.73 3.31
C GLU A 170 -10.67 7.50 3.92
N PHE A 171 -9.99 6.36 3.98
CA PHE A 171 -10.48 5.18 4.68
C PHE A 171 -10.72 5.42 6.16
N ALA A 172 -9.77 6.01 6.87
CA ALA A 172 -9.95 6.35 8.29
C ALA A 172 -11.10 7.34 8.51
N ALA A 173 -11.28 8.31 7.61
CA ALA A 173 -12.35 9.31 7.70
C ALA A 173 -13.73 8.74 7.35
N MET A 174 -13.82 7.82 6.38
CA MET A 174 -15.08 7.20 5.96
C MET A 174 -15.73 6.32 7.02
N ARG A 175 -15.00 5.96 8.08
CA ARG A 175 -15.57 5.30 9.26
C ARG A 175 -16.50 6.21 10.07
N PHE A 176 -16.37 7.53 9.92
CA PHE A 176 -17.11 8.53 10.69
C PHE A 176 -17.89 9.53 9.83
N ARG A 177 -17.63 9.53 8.52
CA ARG A 177 -18.16 10.49 7.56
C ARG A 177 -18.60 9.77 6.29
N SER A 178 -19.54 10.36 5.56
CA SER A 178 -19.83 9.89 4.20
C SER A 178 -18.61 10.02 3.27
N PRO A 179 -18.56 9.28 2.14
CA PRO A 179 -17.44 9.36 1.20
C PRO A 179 -17.13 10.77 0.70
N ASP A 180 -18.16 11.59 0.47
CA ASP A 180 -17.99 12.96 -0.02
C ASP A 180 -17.47 13.91 1.08
N GLU A 181 -17.97 13.75 2.30
CA GLU A 181 -17.46 14.48 3.46
C GLU A 181 -16.02 14.08 3.81
N ALA A 182 -15.65 12.80 3.67
CA ALA A 182 -14.28 12.33 3.87
C ALA A 182 -13.31 12.98 2.87
N ARG A 183 -13.70 13.06 1.59
CA ARG A 183 -12.91 13.74 0.55
C ARG A 183 -12.77 15.23 0.80
N LEU A 184 -13.85 15.89 1.22
CA LEU A 184 -13.83 17.31 1.58
C LEU A 184 -12.95 17.56 2.82
N PHE A 185 -13.04 16.70 3.82
CA PHE A 185 -12.23 16.81 5.02
C PHE A 185 -10.74 16.62 4.72
N ARG A 186 -10.42 15.66 3.84
CA ARG A 186 -9.05 15.48 3.32
C ARG A 186 -8.58 16.70 2.55
N SER A 187 -9.39 17.26 1.65
CA SER A 187 -8.96 18.40 0.83
C SER A 187 -8.59 19.61 1.69
N ARG A 188 -9.36 19.88 2.75
CA ARG A 188 -9.07 20.92 3.75
C ARG A 188 -7.76 20.70 4.51
N HIS A 189 -7.34 19.45 4.71
CA HIS A 189 -6.14 19.08 5.46
C HIS A 189 -5.06 18.44 4.58
N SER A 190 -5.08 18.70 3.27
CA SER A 190 -4.28 18.01 2.27
C SER A 190 -2.78 18.05 2.55
N GLY A 191 -2.24 19.20 3.01
CA GLY A 191 -0.83 19.32 3.40
C GLY A 191 -0.44 18.42 4.57
N THR A 192 -1.27 18.35 5.61
CA THR A 192 -1.05 17.49 6.78
C THR A 192 -1.17 16.02 6.42
N VAL A 193 -2.16 15.66 5.60
CA VAL A 193 -2.38 14.29 5.11
C VAL A 193 -1.20 13.85 4.24
N PHE A 194 -0.72 14.71 3.36
CA PHE A 194 0.47 14.45 2.54
C PHE A 194 1.73 14.26 3.39
N ALA A 195 1.96 15.13 4.37
CA ALA A 195 3.10 15.00 5.28
C ALA A 195 3.05 13.70 6.11
N ALA A 196 1.86 13.28 6.56
CA ALA A 196 1.70 11.98 7.21
C ALA A 196 1.93 10.82 6.23
N GLY A 197 1.50 10.97 4.99
CA GLY A 197 1.83 10.06 3.90
C GLY A 197 3.33 9.90 3.67
N LEU A 198 4.12 10.99 3.74
CA LEU A 198 5.58 10.91 3.66
C LEU A 198 6.19 10.08 4.80
N VAL A 199 5.63 10.15 6.00
CA VAL A 199 6.04 9.30 7.13
C VAL A 199 5.74 7.83 6.85
N ILE A 200 4.58 7.53 6.25
CA ILE A 200 4.25 6.17 5.80
C ILE A 200 5.24 5.71 4.72
N ALA A 201 5.55 6.56 3.74
CA ALA A 201 6.51 6.23 2.68
C ALA A 201 7.92 5.97 3.26
N ALA A 202 8.34 6.72 4.28
CA ALA A 202 9.58 6.46 5.00
C ALA A 202 9.57 5.12 5.71
N PHE A 203 8.46 4.75 6.35
CA PHE A 203 8.30 3.45 7.00
C PHE A 203 8.31 2.30 5.96
N LEU A 204 7.63 2.49 4.83
CA LEU A 204 7.59 1.57 3.69
C LEU A 204 8.98 1.34 3.08
N ALA A 205 9.84 2.36 3.09
CA ALA A 205 11.20 2.28 2.54
C ALA A 205 12.12 1.38 3.37
N ILE A 206 11.79 1.09 4.64
CA ILE A 206 12.61 0.26 5.51
C ILE A 206 12.34 -1.22 5.20
N PRO A 207 13.36 -2.00 4.77
CA PRO A 207 13.20 -3.43 4.52
C PRO A 207 12.67 -4.16 5.77
N PHE A 208 11.89 -5.22 5.56
CA PHE A 208 11.20 -6.02 6.58
C PHE A 208 10.10 -5.28 7.37
N LEU A 209 10.32 -4.03 7.77
CA LEU A 209 9.27 -3.19 8.37
C LEU A 209 8.17 -2.85 7.36
N ASN A 210 8.50 -2.84 6.08
CA ASN A 210 7.53 -2.61 5.01
C ASN A 210 6.30 -3.55 5.06
N LEU A 211 6.44 -4.78 5.56
CA LEU A 211 5.33 -5.72 5.77
C LEU A 211 4.31 -5.21 6.81
N LEU A 212 4.76 -4.36 7.74
CA LEU A 212 3.94 -3.76 8.79
C LEU A 212 3.31 -2.44 8.36
N THR A 213 3.64 -1.95 7.15
CA THR A 213 3.15 -0.67 6.64
C THR A 213 1.63 -0.56 6.67
N PRO A 214 0.82 -1.57 6.28
CA PRO A 214 -0.65 -1.45 6.36
C PRO A 214 -1.15 -1.14 7.77
N LEU A 215 -0.59 -1.84 8.77
CA LEU A 215 -0.97 -1.71 10.17
C LEU A 215 -0.53 -0.35 10.73
N PHE A 216 0.71 0.05 10.43
CA PHE A 216 1.24 1.35 10.81
C PHE A 216 0.48 2.51 10.16
N ALA A 217 0.23 2.44 8.86
CA ALA A 217 -0.45 3.47 8.09
C ALA A 217 -1.92 3.65 8.51
N ALA A 218 -2.64 2.53 8.72
CA ALA A 218 -4.01 2.57 9.24
C ALA A 218 -4.04 3.22 10.62
N GLY A 219 -3.17 2.81 11.54
CA GLY A 219 -3.12 3.41 12.87
C GLY A 219 -2.76 4.89 12.86
N LEU A 220 -1.74 5.27 12.08
CA LEU A 220 -1.33 6.67 11.93
C LEU A 220 -2.50 7.53 11.43
N MET A 221 -3.22 7.08 10.40
CA MET A 221 -4.30 7.86 9.81
C MET A 221 -5.56 7.89 10.67
N VAL A 222 -5.86 6.84 11.43
CA VAL A 222 -6.94 6.86 12.44
C VAL A 222 -6.65 7.89 13.53
N HIS A 223 -5.45 7.85 14.12
CA HIS A 223 -5.05 8.85 15.13
C HIS A 223 -5.05 10.27 14.54
N LEU A 224 -4.48 10.45 13.35
CA LEU A 224 -4.45 11.74 12.69
C LEU A 224 -5.86 12.27 12.41
N HIS A 225 -6.76 11.41 11.92
CA HIS A 225 -8.15 11.75 11.69
C HIS A 225 -8.84 12.20 12.98
N LYS A 226 -8.67 11.46 14.09
CA LYS A 226 -9.25 11.81 15.39
C LYS A 226 -8.73 13.16 15.88
N MET A 227 -7.41 13.36 15.85
CA MET A 227 -6.80 14.62 16.28
C MET A 227 -7.22 15.82 15.41
N LEU A 228 -7.40 15.64 14.10
CA LEU A 228 -7.90 16.69 13.21
C LEU A 228 -9.39 16.97 13.42
N SER A 229 -10.18 15.94 13.70
CA SER A 229 -11.62 16.09 13.95
C SER A 229 -11.93 16.85 15.24
N VAL A 230 -11.08 16.71 16.26
CA VAL A 230 -11.16 17.53 17.49
C VAL A 230 -10.87 19.01 17.21
N ARG A 231 -9.95 19.32 16.29
CA ARG A 231 -9.58 20.71 15.94
C ARG A 231 -10.56 21.37 14.99
N THR A 232 -11.19 20.58 14.13
CA THR A 232 -12.15 21.05 13.13
C THR A 232 -13.43 20.23 13.24
N PRO A 233 -14.29 20.50 14.25
CA PRO A 233 -15.56 19.82 14.38
C PRO A 233 -16.41 20.05 13.12
N LEU A 234 -17.24 19.08 12.76
CA LEU A 234 -18.29 19.30 11.76
C LEU A 234 -19.16 20.45 12.28
N ALA A 235 -19.37 21.48 11.44
CA ALA A 235 -20.40 22.47 11.74
C ALA A 235 -21.73 21.70 11.78
N VAL A 236 -22.30 21.57 12.98
CA VAL A 236 -23.60 20.96 13.23
C VAL A 236 -24.68 21.80 12.56
#